data_AF-A0A9D0AA26-F1
#
_entry.id   AF-A0A9D0AA26-F1
#
_cell.length_a   1.000
_cell.length_b   1.000
_cell.length_c   1.000
_cell.angle_alpha   90.00
_cell.angle_beta   90.00
_cell.angle_gamma   90.00
#
_symmetry.space_group_name_H-M   'P 1'
#
loop_
_entity.id
_entity.type
_entity.pdbx_description
1 polymer ?
#
loop_
_entity_poly.entity_id
_entity_poly.type
_entity_poly.pdbx_seq_one_letter_code
_entity_poly.pdbx_strand_id
1 'polypeptide(L)'
;MDCNDADFEMETGKDSALDPDDPIAQSSGDGDVDEWEFALGKTERRISDDRRTGRDRRRSDGGRVGTSNDPMNIYLREMGSQSLLSHEEEVELARLIEEGEARIQKAVLRVTPGITALNDLADRLLSGKARIASVLRGVSEKDDQALQEITDGLLARIDQANALDDRRLALFKQLKHLTGNAEEEKRLQNEIQTISEEISDLFADYRLCSRGVLSAGN
;
A
#
# COMPACT_ATOMS: atom_id res chain seq x y z
N MET A 1 1.62 -7.24 -57.43
CA MET A 1 0.79 -8.22 -56.71
C MET A 1 1.39 -8.51 -55.36
N ASP A 2 1.12 -7.77 -54.30
CA ASP A 2 0.82 -6.35 -54.07
C ASP A 2 0.91 -6.26 -52.54
N CYS A 3 1.51 -5.18 -52.06
CA CYS A 3 1.73 -4.88 -50.66
C CYS A 3 0.41 -4.68 -49.90
N ASN A 4 0.48 -4.89 -48.58
CA ASN A 4 -0.11 -4.06 -47.51
C ASN A 4 0.17 -4.83 -46.20
N ASP A 5 1.08 -4.42 -45.31
CA ASP A 5 1.20 -3.12 -44.62
C ASP A 5 -0.17 -2.56 -44.24
N ALA A 6 -0.61 -2.93 -43.04
CA ALA A 6 -1.73 -2.29 -42.36
C ALA A 6 -1.21 -1.75 -41.03
N ASP A 7 -0.96 -0.45 -41.05
CA ASP A 7 -0.67 0.42 -39.92
C ASP A 7 -1.70 0.23 -38.81
N PHE A 8 -1.24 -0.03 -37.58
CA PHE A 8 -2.06 0.09 -36.38
C PHE A 8 -1.90 1.51 -35.85
N GLU A 9 -2.80 2.39 -36.31
CA GLU A 9 -2.90 3.76 -35.82
C GLU A 9 -3.35 3.79 -34.35
N MET A 10 -2.59 4.54 -33.55
CA MET A 10 -2.84 4.84 -32.16
C MET A 10 -3.97 5.89 -32.07
N GLU A 11 -5.22 5.48 -31.91
CA GLU A 11 -6.32 6.41 -31.66
C GLU A 11 -6.15 7.05 -30.28
N THR A 12 -5.85 8.35 -30.30
CA THR A 12 -5.86 9.24 -29.14
C THR A 12 -7.24 9.24 -28.47
N GLY A 13 -7.23 9.20 -27.14
CA GLY A 13 -8.41 9.14 -26.28
C GLY A 13 -9.53 10.09 -26.67
N LYS A 14 -10.72 9.52 -26.85
CA LYS A 14 -11.99 10.25 -26.86
C LYS A 14 -12.38 10.52 -25.41
N ASP A 15 -12.35 11.80 -25.05
CA ASP A 15 -12.90 12.35 -23.84
C ASP A 15 -14.33 11.85 -23.61
N SER A 16 -14.56 11.24 -22.46
CA SER A 16 -15.89 10.90 -21.98
C SER A 16 -16.67 12.19 -21.74
N ALA A 17 -17.65 12.45 -22.60
CA ALA A 17 -18.57 13.57 -22.47
C ALA A 17 -19.20 13.60 -21.07
N LEU A 18 -19.10 14.76 -20.41
CA LEU A 18 -19.76 15.05 -19.14
C LEU A 18 -21.29 15.00 -19.30
N ASP A 19 -21.93 14.46 -18.27
CA ASP A 19 -23.38 14.31 -18.14
C ASP A 19 -24.07 15.69 -18.06
N PRO A 20 -25.03 16.01 -18.94
CA PRO A 20 -25.64 17.35 -19.03
C PRO A 20 -26.50 17.77 -17.83
N ASP A 21 -26.72 16.91 -16.84
CA ASP A 21 -27.51 17.19 -15.63
C ASP A 21 -26.68 17.38 -14.35
N ASP A 22 -25.36 17.63 -14.44
CA ASP A 22 -24.52 17.94 -13.28
C ASP A 22 -24.84 19.35 -12.69
N PRO A 23 -25.37 19.45 -11.46
CA PRO A 23 -25.85 20.72 -10.88
C PRO A 23 -24.73 21.72 -10.53
N ILE A 24 -23.46 21.37 -10.73
CA ILE A 24 -22.30 22.23 -10.43
C ILE A 24 -21.96 23.19 -11.59
N ALA A 25 -22.47 22.95 -12.81
CA ALA A 25 -22.04 23.65 -14.02
C ALA A 25 -22.87 24.89 -14.40
N GLN A 26 -23.51 25.58 -13.45
CA GLN A 26 -24.27 26.81 -13.73
C GLN A 26 -23.82 28.00 -12.87
N SER A 27 -22.58 28.45 -13.06
CA SER A 27 -22.26 29.88 -12.87
C SER A 27 -21.04 30.27 -13.69
N SER A 28 -21.24 30.57 -14.96
CA SER A 28 -20.27 31.33 -15.73
C SER A 28 -21.05 32.31 -16.60
N GLY A 29 -21.15 33.54 -16.11
CA GLY A 29 -21.64 34.69 -16.82
C GLY A 29 -20.83 35.89 -16.34
N ASP A 30 -20.04 36.44 -17.25
CA ASP A 30 -19.18 37.60 -17.09
C ASP A 30 -19.88 38.79 -16.42
N GLY A 31 -19.17 39.47 -15.52
CA GLY A 31 -19.64 40.69 -14.87
C GLY A 31 -18.49 41.42 -14.18
N ASP A 32 -18.21 42.61 -14.72
CA ASP A 32 -17.25 43.64 -14.33
C ASP A 32 -16.82 43.69 -12.85
N VAL A 33 -15.50 43.87 -12.68
CA VAL A 33 -14.85 44.12 -11.39
C VAL A 33 -15.01 45.60 -11.05
N ASP A 34 -16.07 45.96 -10.33
CA ASP A 34 -16.17 47.30 -9.73
C ASP A 34 -16.75 47.26 -8.31
N GLU A 35 -15.98 47.89 -7.41
CA GLU A 35 -16.46 48.78 -6.35
C GLU A 35 -17.31 48.18 -5.19
N TRP A 36 -16.65 47.95 -4.05
CA TRP A 36 -17.31 47.86 -2.74
C TRP A 36 -16.73 48.91 -1.79
N GLU A 37 -17.42 50.04 -1.72
CA GLU A 37 -17.18 51.13 -0.78
C GLU A 37 -17.53 50.69 0.65
N PHE A 38 -16.56 50.74 1.55
CA PHE A 38 -16.65 50.30 2.94
C PHE A 38 -17.52 51.28 3.75
N ALA A 39 -18.80 50.94 3.96
CA ALA A 39 -19.69 51.70 4.82
C ALA A 39 -19.36 51.46 6.31
N LEU A 40 -18.61 52.40 6.90
CA LEU A 40 -18.40 52.50 8.34
C LEU A 40 -19.69 52.96 9.05
N GLY A 41 -20.37 52.01 9.71
CA GLY A 41 -21.41 52.29 10.71
C GLY A 41 -20.93 51.99 12.12
N LYS A 42 -20.64 53.04 12.90
CA LYS A 42 -20.28 53.00 14.33
C LYS A 42 -21.40 52.41 15.19
N THR A 43 -21.08 51.50 16.11
CA THR A 43 -21.72 51.40 17.44
C THR A 43 -20.77 50.76 18.46
N GLU A 44 -20.87 51.23 19.71
CA GLU A 44 -19.85 51.17 20.73
C GLU A 44 -19.48 49.80 21.33
N ARG A 45 -18.23 49.75 21.79
CA ARG A 45 -17.70 48.85 22.82
C ARG A 45 -18.60 48.85 24.07
N ARG A 46 -19.02 47.66 24.51
CA ARG A 46 -19.18 47.36 25.95
C ARG A 46 -18.53 46.03 26.27
N ILE A 47 -17.37 46.14 26.93
CA ILE A 47 -16.76 45.08 27.71
C ILE A 47 -17.62 44.94 28.98
N SER A 48 -18.13 43.74 29.23
CA SER A 48 -18.58 43.35 30.57
C SER A 48 -18.05 41.95 30.83
N ASP A 49 -16.97 41.90 31.63
CA ASP A 49 -16.57 40.71 32.37
C ASP A 49 -17.71 40.32 33.32
N ASP A 50 -18.18 39.07 33.23
CA ASP A 50 -18.72 38.39 34.41
C ASP A 50 -18.32 36.91 34.38
N ARG A 51 -17.60 36.51 35.42
CA ARG A 51 -17.08 35.17 35.62
C ARG A 51 -18.10 34.38 36.45
N ARG A 52 -18.44 33.19 35.93
CA ARG A 52 -18.88 31.99 36.67
C ARG A 52 -20.22 32.08 37.40
N THR A 53 -21.25 31.45 36.82
CA THR A 53 -22.07 30.49 37.57
C THR A 53 -22.41 29.29 36.67
N GLY A 54 -22.08 28.10 37.16
CA GLY A 54 -22.36 26.85 36.47
C GLY A 54 -23.86 26.62 36.33
N ARG A 55 -24.29 26.27 35.12
CA ARG A 55 -25.51 25.49 34.94
C ARG A 55 -25.26 24.54 33.79
N ASP A 56 -25.08 23.28 34.18
CA ASP A 56 -25.12 22.08 33.37
C ASP A 56 -26.08 22.26 32.18
N ARG A 57 -25.52 22.39 30.98
CA ARG A 57 -26.28 22.36 29.72
C ARG A 57 -26.32 20.95 29.14
N ARG A 58 -26.53 19.93 29.98
CA ARG A 58 -27.33 18.76 29.57
C ARG A 58 -28.78 19.21 29.33
N ARG A 59 -28.98 20.08 28.34
CA ARG A 59 -30.29 20.23 27.73
C ARG A 59 -30.49 18.98 26.89
N SER A 60 -31.35 18.12 27.41
CA SER A 60 -32.18 17.24 26.62
C SER A 60 -32.66 18.00 25.37
N ASP A 61 -32.03 17.72 24.24
CA ASP A 61 -32.68 17.83 22.93
C ASP A 61 -32.87 16.42 22.40
N GLY A 62 -33.70 15.67 23.13
CA GLY A 62 -34.39 14.53 22.57
C GLY A 62 -35.38 15.07 21.53
N GLY A 63 -34.97 15.05 20.26
CA GLY A 63 -35.88 15.23 19.13
C GLY A 63 -35.54 16.37 18.18
N ARG A 64 -34.53 16.16 17.33
CA ARG A 64 -34.71 16.02 15.88
C ARG A 64 -33.37 15.67 15.25
N VAL A 65 -33.27 14.42 14.82
CA VAL A 65 -32.29 13.93 13.85
C VAL A 65 -32.48 14.74 12.57
N GLY A 66 -31.83 15.89 12.50
CA GLY A 66 -31.66 16.64 11.27
C GLY A 66 -30.62 15.91 10.45
N THR A 67 -31.07 15.12 9.50
CA THR A 67 -30.27 14.62 8.37
C THR A 67 -29.66 15.81 7.66
N SER A 68 -28.52 16.33 8.14
CA SER A 68 -27.68 17.17 7.30
C SER A 68 -27.06 16.23 6.29
N ASN A 69 -27.54 16.28 5.05
CA ASN A 69 -26.87 15.67 3.90
C ASN A 69 -25.55 16.37 3.55
N ASP A 70 -25.05 17.23 4.44
CA ASP A 70 -23.73 17.83 4.30
C ASP A 70 -22.67 16.74 4.56
N PRO A 71 -21.86 16.39 3.55
CA PRO A 71 -20.84 15.35 3.67
C PRO A 71 -19.85 15.61 4.81
N MET A 72 -19.61 16.89 5.16
CA MET A 72 -18.71 17.25 6.25
C MET A 72 -19.31 16.88 7.61
N ASN A 73 -20.59 17.18 7.83
CA ASN A 73 -21.29 16.79 9.06
C ASN A 73 -21.44 15.26 9.18
N ILE A 74 -21.63 14.56 8.07
CA ILE A 74 -21.62 13.10 8.04
C ILE A 74 -20.25 12.55 8.46
N TYR A 75 -19.16 13.07 7.89
CA TYR A 75 -17.80 12.64 8.24
C TYR A 75 -17.45 12.93 9.71
N LEU A 76 -17.75 14.12 10.22
CA LEU A 76 -17.45 14.49 11.60
C LEU A 76 -18.23 13.65 12.62
N ARG A 77 -19.48 13.32 12.30
CA ARG A 77 -20.28 12.41 13.13
C ARG A 77 -19.70 11.00 13.11
N GLU A 78 -19.29 10.50 11.94
CA GLU A 78 -18.70 9.18 11.77
C GLU A 78 -17.35 9.08 12.50
N MET A 79 -16.43 10.02 12.27
CA MET A 79 -15.13 10.06 12.93
C MET A 79 -15.25 10.32 14.44
N GLY A 80 -16.19 11.17 14.88
CA GLY A 80 -16.45 11.42 16.29
C GLY A 80 -17.08 10.25 17.04
N SER A 81 -17.57 9.23 16.32
CA SER A 81 -18.07 7.99 16.90
C SER A 81 -16.98 6.93 17.12
N GLN A 82 -15.80 7.09 16.52
CA GLN A 82 -14.67 6.18 16.70
C GLN A 82 -13.87 6.55 17.96
N SER A 83 -13.62 5.57 18.83
CA SER A 83 -12.77 5.75 20.00
C SER A 83 -11.30 5.86 19.57
N LEU A 84 -10.56 6.73 20.25
CA LEU A 84 -9.10 6.76 20.11
C LEU A 84 -8.51 5.45 20.66
N LEU A 85 -7.44 4.98 20.03
CA LEU A 85 -6.69 3.83 20.52
C LEU A 85 -5.95 4.21 21.82
N SER A 86 -5.97 3.29 22.77
CA SER A 86 -5.06 3.28 23.90
C SER A 86 -3.67 2.80 23.46
N HIS A 87 -2.64 3.06 24.27
CA HIS A 87 -1.28 2.62 23.97
C HIS A 87 -1.18 1.09 23.77
N GLU A 88 -1.94 0.31 24.54
CA GLU A 88 -1.98 -1.15 24.40
C GLU A 88 -2.60 -1.57 23.07
N GLU A 89 -3.69 -0.92 22.65
CA GLU A 89 -4.33 -1.17 21.35
C GLU A 89 -3.44 -0.74 20.17
N GLU A 90 -2.68 0.35 20.30
CA GLU A 90 -1.69 0.76 19.30
C GLU A 90 -0.59 -0.29 19.13
N VAL A 91 -0.08 -0.84 20.24
CA VAL A 91 0.96 -1.88 20.23
C VAL A 91 0.42 -3.19 19.64
N GLU A 92 -0.81 -3.58 20.00
CA GLU A 92 -1.46 -4.77 19.44
C GLU A 92 -1.69 -4.62 17.94
N LEU A 93 -2.15 -3.46 17.49
CA LEU A 93 -2.35 -3.17 16.07
C LEU A 93 -1.02 -3.20 15.32
N ALA A 94 0.05 -2.60 15.87
CA ALA A 94 1.37 -2.63 15.26
C ALA A 94 1.88 -4.07 15.09
N ARG A 95 1.74 -4.90 16.14
CA ARG A 95 2.10 -6.32 16.07
C ARG A 95 1.29 -7.08 15.03
N LEU A 96 -0.02 -6.83 14.95
CA LEU A 96 -0.89 -7.47 13.98
C LEU A 96 -0.47 -7.14 12.54
N ILE A 97 -0.11 -5.88 12.28
CA ILE A 97 0.41 -5.44 10.98
C ILE A 97 1.73 -6.14 10.67
N GLU A 98 2.67 -6.20 11.62
CA GLU A 98 3.97 -6.87 11.42
C GLU A 98 3.79 -8.37 11.12
N GLU A 99 2.94 -9.06 11.87
CA GLU A 99 2.63 -10.46 11.63
C GLU A 99 1.95 -10.67 10.26
N GLY A 100 1.09 -9.73 9.86
CA GLY A 100 0.46 -9.73 8.54
C GLY A 100 1.47 -9.58 7.41
N GLU A 101 2.39 -8.61 7.51
CA GLU A 101 3.47 -8.42 6.54
C GLU A 101 4.35 -9.67 6.43
N ALA A 102 4.73 -10.27 7.57
CA ALA A 102 5.55 -11.49 7.58
C ALA A 102 4.83 -12.68 6.92
N ARG A 103 3.51 -12.85 7.16
CA ARG A 103 2.72 -13.90 6.50
C ARG A 103 2.65 -13.71 4.99
N ILE A 104 2.48 -12.47 4.52
CA ILE A 104 2.44 -12.15 3.09
C ILE A 104 3.80 -12.44 2.47
N GLN A 105 4.90 -11.97 3.07
CA GLN A 105 6.25 -12.25 2.59
C GLN A 105 6.50 -13.76 2.46
N LYS A 106 6.15 -14.53 3.50
CA LYS A 106 6.31 -15.99 3.48
C LYS A 106 5.51 -16.64 2.35
N ALA A 107 4.27 -16.20 2.11
CA ALA A 107 3.43 -16.72 1.05
C ALA A 107 3.98 -16.42 -0.35
N VAL A 108 4.48 -15.19 -0.57
CA VAL A 108 5.05 -14.77 -1.86
C VAL A 108 6.35 -15.53 -2.17
N LEU A 109 7.22 -15.72 -1.17
CA LEU A 109 8.50 -16.41 -1.38
C LEU A 109 8.37 -17.92 -1.62
N ARG A 110 7.22 -18.52 -1.25
CA ARG A 110 6.93 -19.94 -1.51
C ARG A 110 6.67 -20.27 -2.97
N VAL A 111 6.46 -19.30 -3.84
CA VAL A 111 6.12 -19.53 -5.26
C VAL A 111 7.25 -19.09 -6.19
N THR A 112 7.33 -19.69 -7.38
CA THR A 112 8.38 -19.39 -8.37
C THR A 112 8.45 -17.92 -8.78
N PRO A 113 7.33 -17.21 -9.03
CA PRO A 113 7.40 -15.77 -9.32
C PRO A 113 8.01 -14.94 -8.18
N GLY A 114 7.92 -15.40 -6.93
CA GLY A 114 8.56 -14.75 -5.79
C GLY A 114 10.08 -14.76 -5.88
N ILE A 115 10.67 -15.83 -6.42
CA ILE A 115 12.11 -15.93 -6.67
C ILE A 115 12.55 -14.99 -7.79
N THR A 116 11.76 -14.89 -8.86
CA THR A 116 12.02 -13.92 -9.94
C THR A 116 12.05 -12.49 -9.40
N ALA A 117 11.11 -12.12 -8.54
CA ALA A 117 11.10 -10.80 -7.90
C ALA A 117 12.33 -10.57 -6.98
N LEU A 118 12.84 -11.61 -6.31
CA LEU A 118 14.09 -11.53 -5.56
C LEU A 118 15.31 -11.32 -6.47
N ASN A 119 15.33 -11.95 -7.65
CA ASN A 119 16.41 -11.76 -8.62
C ASN A 119 16.41 -10.34 -9.20
N ASP A 120 15.23 -9.80 -9.54
CA ASP A 120 15.10 -8.41 -9.98
C ASP A 120 15.58 -7.43 -8.89
N LEU A 121 15.33 -7.77 -7.63
CA LEU A 121 15.80 -7.01 -6.48
C LEU A 121 17.34 -7.06 -6.36
N ALA A 122 17.94 -8.24 -6.50
CA ALA A 122 19.39 -8.44 -6.49
C ALA A 122 20.07 -7.63 -7.60
N ASP A 123 19.54 -7.68 -8.82
CA ASP A 123 20.06 -6.93 -9.96
C ASP A 123 20.05 -5.41 -9.71
N ARG A 124 19.01 -4.92 -9.05
CA ARG A 124 18.89 -3.49 -8.70
C ARG A 124 19.87 -3.06 -7.61
N LEU A 125 20.18 -3.94 -6.66
CA LEU A 125 21.20 -3.71 -5.65
C LEU A 125 22.60 -3.70 -6.29
N LEU A 126 22.90 -4.69 -7.14
CA LEU A 126 24.18 -4.81 -7.85
C LEU A 126 24.44 -3.65 -8.82
N SER A 127 23.40 -3.18 -9.52
CA SER A 127 23.49 -2.04 -10.44
C SER A 127 23.48 -0.68 -9.74
N GLY A 128 23.35 -0.64 -8.40
CA GLY A 128 23.27 0.60 -7.62
C GLY A 128 21.99 1.41 -7.84
N LYS A 129 20.99 0.85 -8.53
CA LYS A 129 19.69 1.48 -8.78
C LYS A 129 18.80 1.51 -7.52
N ALA A 130 19.06 0.60 -6.58
CA ALA A 130 18.39 0.55 -5.29
C ALA A 130 19.42 0.58 -4.16
N ARG A 131 19.08 1.26 -3.06
CA ARG A 131 19.84 1.21 -1.81
C ARG A 131 19.22 0.17 -0.89
N ILE A 132 20.05 -0.53 -0.12
CA ILE A 132 19.57 -1.56 0.82
C ILE A 132 18.57 -1.01 1.85
N ALA A 133 18.74 0.24 2.31
CA ALA A 133 17.80 0.92 3.20
C ALA A 133 16.40 1.13 2.60
N SER A 134 16.28 1.18 1.27
CA SER A 134 14.97 1.24 0.59
C SER A 134 14.32 -0.13 0.42
N VAL A 135 15.12 -1.20 0.53
CA VAL A 135 14.72 -2.59 0.31
C VAL A 135 14.36 -3.28 1.62
N LEU A 136 15.10 -3.01 2.69
CA LEU A 136 14.91 -3.62 4.01
C LEU A 136 14.43 -2.60 5.04
N ARG A 137 13.39 -2.94 5.79
CA ARG A 137 12.96 -2.15 6.96
C ARG A 137 13.91 -2.38 8.14
N GLY A 138 14.18 -1.33 8.91
CA GLY A 138 14.93 -1.42 10.17
C GLY A 138 16.45 -1.38 10.02
N VAL A 139 16.96 -1.09 8.82
CA VAL A 139 18.40 -0.92 8.59
C VAL A 139 18.82 0.52 8.89
N SER A 140 19.91 0.70 9.64
CA SER A 140 20.47 2.01 9.96
C SER A 140 21.27 2.57 8.78
N GLU A 141 20.93 3.78 8.32
CA GLU A 141 21.61 4.44 7.19
C GLU A 141 22.96 5.08 7.54
N LYS A 142 23.40 5.01 8.80
CA LYS A 142 24.54 5.79 9.30
C LYS A 142 25.91 5.14 9.05
N ASP A 143 25.94 3.88 8.61
CA ASP A 143 27.17 3.10 8.47
C ASP A 143 27.19 2.37 7.12
N ASP A 144 27.96 2.91 6.18
CA ASP A 144 28.09 2.37 4.82
C ASP A 144 28.76 0.98 4.79
N GLN A 145 29.65 0.67 5.75
CA GLN A 145 30.29 -0.65 5.82
C GLN A 145 29.26 -1.71 6.26
N ALA A 146 28.50 -1.41 7.31
CA ALA A 146 27.44 -2.30 7.77
C ALA A 146 26.35 -2.50 6.69
N LEU A 147 26.00 -1.45 5.93
CA LEU A 147 25.06 -1.55 4.81
C LEU A 147 25.57 -2.49 3.71
N GLN A 148 26.87 -2.45 3.40
CA GLN A 148 27.48 -3.33 2.41
C GLN A 148 27.45 -4.79 2.88
N GLU A 149 27.80 -5.06 4.14
CA GLU A 149 27.75 -6.41 4.72
C GLU A 149 26.33 -7.01 4.67
N ILE A 150 25.31 -6.20 4.97
CA ILE A 150 23.91 -6.61 4.88
C ILE A 150 23.51 -6.90 3.43
N THR A 151 23.98 -6.09 2.49
CA THR A 151 23.71 -6.26 1.05
C THR A 151 24.33 -7.56 0.55
N ASP A 152 25.60 -7.80 0.85
CA ASP A 152 26.32 -9.02 0.45
C ASP A 152 25.68 -10.26 1.09
N GLY A 153 25.25 -10.16 2.36
CA GLY A 153 24.51 -11.22 3.04
C GLY A 153 23.16 -11.52 2.39
N LEU A 154 22.40 -10.49 2.00
CA LEU A 154 21.12 -10.66 1.32
C LEU A 154 21.31 -11.32 -0.06
N LEU A 155 22.30 -10.88 -0.85
CA LEU A 155 22.62 -11.46 -2.15
C LEU A 155 22.99 -12.94 -2.02
N ALA A 156 23.80 -13.30 -1.03
CA ALA A 156 24.15 -14.70 -0.78
C ALA A 156 22.92 -15.57 -0.43
N ARG A 157 21.92 -15.01 0.27
CA ARG A 157 20.65 -15.72 0.54
C ARG A 157 19.81 -15.89 -0.72
N ILE A 158 19.80 -14.90 -1.61
CA ILE A 158 19.12 -14.98 -2.91
C ILE A 158 19.76 -16.08 -3.77
N ASP A 159 21.08 -16.19 -3.79
CA ASP A 159 21.77 -17.28 -4.50
C ASP A 159 21.41 -18.67 -3.92
N GLN A 160 21.33 -18.79 -2.60
CA GLN A 160 20.86 -20.01 -1.93
C GLN A 160 19.42 -20.35 -2.31
N ALA A 161 18.54 -19.34 -2.36
CA ALA A 161 17.15 -19.51 -2.75
C ALA A 161 17.01 -19.95 -4.22
N ASN A 162 17.84 -19.42 -5.13
CA ASN A 162 17.90 -19.83 -6.52
C ASN A 162 18.29 -21.31 -6.66
N ALA A 163 19.31 -21.76 -5.92
CA ALA A 163 19.72 -23.16 -5.94
C ALA A 163 18.61 -24.12 -5.44
N LEU A 164 17.86 -23.71 -4.43
CA LEU A 164 16.68 -24.44 -3.95
C LEU A 164 15.54 -24.42 -4.98
N ASP A 165 15.32 -23.29 -5.66
CA ASP A 165 14.30 -23.20 -6.71
C ASP A 165 14.64 -24.07 -7.92
N ASP A 166 15.89 -24.16 -8.33
CA ASP A 166 16.32 -25.06 -9.40
C ASP A 166 15.96 -26.52 -9.09
N ARG A 167 16.18 -26.95 -7.83
CA ARG A 167 15.76 -28.26 -7.35
C ARG A 167 14.24 -28.41 -7.38
N ARG A 168 13.50 -27.40 -6.90
CA ARG A 168 12.04 -27.37 -6.94
C ARG A 168 11.50 -27.50 -8.37
N LEU A 169 12.08 -26.80 -9.33
CA LEU A 169 11.72 -26.86 -10.76
C LEU A 169 12.01 -28.24 -11.36
N ALA A 170 13.10 -28.90 -10.96
CA ALA A 170 13.37 -30.27 -11.36
C ALA A 170 12.30 -31.24 -10.85
N LEU A 171 11.85 -31.09 -9.60
CA LEU A 171 10.76 -31.89 -9.04
C LEU A 171 9.43 -31.61 -9.75
N PHE A 172 9.12 -30.36 -10.10
CA PHE A 172 7.95 -30.03 -10.90
C PHE A 172 7.97 -30.71 -12.28
N LYS A 173 9.14 -30.78 -12.93
CA LYS A 173 9.29 -31.52 -14.19
C LYS A 173 9.01 -33.01 -14.01
N GLN A 174 9.53 -33.62 -12.94
CA GLN A 174 9.24 -35.01 -12.61
C GLN A 174 7.73 -35.22 -12.36
N LEU A 175 7.12 -34.37 -11.55
CA LEU A 175 5.69 -34.43 -11.23
C LEU A 175 4.82 -34.31 -12.50
N LYS A 176 5.22 -33.52 -13.49
CA LYS A 176 4.50 -33.41 -14.77
C LYS A 176 4.54 -34.70 -15.60
N HIS A 177 5.61 -35.47 -15.49
CA HIS A 177 5.79 -36.72 -16.24
C HIS A 177 5.26 -37.96 -15.50
N LEU A 178 5.10 -37.89 -14.17
CA LEU A 178 4.42 -38.91 -13.40
C LEU A 178 2.91 -38.73 -13.53
N THR A 179 2.24 -39.69 -14.16
CA THR A 179 0.78 -39.76 -14.21
C THR A 179 0.31 -41.10 -13.68
N GLY A 180 -0.50 -41.09 -12.61
CA GLY A 180 -1.26 -42.26 -12.18
C GLY A 180 -0.71 -43.00 -10.95
N ASN A 181 0.33 -42.48 -10.30
CA ASN A 181 0.82 -43.01 -9.03
C ASN A 181 0.59 -42.01 -7.90
N ALA A 182 -0.58 -42.10 -7.27
CA ALA A 182 -1.03 -41.14 -6.27
C ALA A 182 -0.11 -41.05 -5.03
N GLU A 183 0.64 -42.10 -4.70
CA GLU A 183 1.59 -42.06 -3.58
C GLU A 183 2.86 -41.28 -3.94
N GLU A 184 3.42 -41.50 -5.14
CA GLU A 184 4.62 -40.80 -5.61
C GLU A 184 4.33 -39.32 -5.88
N GLU A 185 3.17 -39.00 -6.45
CA GLU A 185 2.71 -37.62 -6.63
C GLU A 185 2.65 -36.88 -5.29
N LYS A 186 2.08 -37.50 -4.25
CA LYS A 186 2.03 -36.91 -2.90
C LYS A 186 3.42 -36.73 -2.28
N ARG A 187 4.34 -37.68 -2.48
CA ARG A 187 5.72 -37.57 -1.96
C ARG A 187 6.43 -36.38 -2.60
N LEU A 188 6.34 -36.23 -3.92
CA LEU A 188 6.95 -35.11 -4.64
C LEU A 188 6.31 -33.78 -4.24
N GLN A 189 4.99 -33.73 -4.07
CA GLN A 189 4.30 -32.52 -3.58
C GLN A 189 4.79 -32.12 -2.18
N ASN A 190 4.96 -33.07 -1.27
CA ASN A 190 5.49 -32.80 0.06
C ASN A 190 6.95 -32.30 -0.01
N GLU A 191 7.79 -32.88 -0.87
CA GLU A 191 9.17 -32.41 -1.04
C GLU A 191 9.23 -30.99 -1.62
N ILE A 192 8.39 -30.69 -2.62
CA ILE A 192 8.24 -29.34 -3.18
C ILE A 192 7.78 -28.36 -2.09
N GLN A 193 6.84 -28.77 -1.23
CA GLN A 193 6.35 -27.95 -0.13
C GLN A 193 7.46 -27.69 0.91
N THR A 194 8.24 -28.70 1.27
CA THR A 194 9.39 -28.56 2.18
C THR A 194 10.43 -27.60 1.62
N ILE A 195 10.80 -27.72 0.33
CA ILE A 195 11.73 -26.78 -0.31
C ILE A 195 11.15 -25.35 -0.31
N SER A 196 9.85 -25.21 -0.58
CA SER A 196 9.20 -23.90 -0.57
C SER A 196 9.20 -23.27 0.83
N GLU A 197 9.11 -24.09 1.87
CA GLU A 197 9.26 -23.66 3.26
C GLU A 197 10.69 -23.22 3.58
N GLU A 198 11.69 -24.04 3.22
CA GLU A 198 13.11 -23.73 3.37
C GLU A 198 13.48 -22.40 2.71
N ILE A 199 13.05 -22.19 1.46
CA ILE A 199 13.23 -20.92 0.74
C ILE A 199 12.66 -19.75 1.54
N SER A 200 11.43 -19.89 2.03
CA SER A 200 10.77 -18.80 2.74
C SER A 200 11.41 -18.49 4.09
N ASP A 201 11.96 -19.50 4.75
CA ASP A 201 12.61 -19.37 6.06
C ASP A 201 14.02 -18.74 5.95
N LEU A 202 14.70 -18.85 4.80
CA LEU A 202 15.96 -18.13 4.54
C LEU A 202 15.83 -16.60 4.68
N PHE A 203 14.62 -16.07 4.46
CA PHE A 203 14.33 -14.63 4.51
C PHE A 203 13.54 -14.22 5.75
N ALA A 204 13.36 -15.09 6.75
CA ALA A 204 12.57 -14.79 7.94
C ALA A 204 13.14 -13.61 8.75
N ASP A 205 14.47 -13.44 8.75
CA ASP A 205 15.15 -12.35 9.44
C ASP A 205 15.11 -11.03 8.67
N TYR A 206 14.78 -11.06 7.38
CA TYR A 206 14.75 -9.89 6.51
C TYR A 206 13.32 -9.35 6.39
N ARG A 207 13.13 -8.07 6.69
CA ARG A 207 11.85 -7.39 6.48
C ARG A 207 11.86 -6.66 5.14
N LEU A 208 11.36 -7.31 4.10
CA LEU A 208 11.35 -6.75 2.74
C LEU A 208 10.29 -5.64 2.61
N CYS A 209 10.68 -4.51 2.04
CA CYS A 209 9.76 -3.42 1.72
C CYS A 209 8.91 -3.77 0.51
N SER A 210 7.58 -3.63 0.62
CA SER A 210 6.64 -3.82 -0.49
C SER A 210 6.99 -2.96 -1.72
N ARG A 211 7.42 -1.71 -1.51
CA ARG A 211 7.92 -0.82 -2.58
C ARG A 211 9.20 -1.33 -3.24
N GLY A 212 10.09 -1.94 -2.47
CA GLY A 212 11.36 -2.47 -2.98
C GLY A 212 11.14 -3.66 -3.91
N VAL A 213 10.21 -4.54 -3.57
CA VAL A 213 9.88 -5.76 -4.33
C VAL A 213 8.94 -5.46 -5.51
N LEU A 214 7.95 -4.58 -5.34
CA LEU A 214 6.90 -4.32 -6.33
C LEU A 214 7.18 -3.19 -7.32
N SER A 215 8.30 -2.46 -7.21
CA SER A 215 8.65 -1.48 -8.24
C SER A 215 9.20 -2.13 -9.53
N ALA A 216 9.05 -3.45 -9.67
CA ALA A 216 9.20 -4.17 -10.94
C ALA A 216 7.99 -3.85 -11.83
N GLY A 217 8.04 -2.71 -12.52
CA GLY A 217 6.96 -2.28 -13.41
C GLY A 217 6.93 -0.77 -13.62
N ASN A 218 8.02 -0.20 -14.15
CA ASN A 218 8.01 1.02 -14.97
C ASN A 218 9.37 1.18 -15.66
#